data_AF-A0A527GID2-F1
#
_entry.id   AF-A0A527GID2-F1
#
_cell.length_a   1.000
_cell.length_b   1.000
_cell.length_c   1.000
_cell.angle_alpha   90.00
_cell.angle_beta   90.00
_cell.angle_gamma   90.00
#
_symmetry.space_group_name_H-M   'P 1'
#
loop_
_entity.id
_entity.type
_entity.pdbx_description
1 polymer ?
#
loop_
_entity_poly.entity_id
_entity_poly.type
_entity_poly.pdbx_seq_one_letter_code
_entity_poly.pdbx_strand_id
1 'polypeptide(L)'
;VSRSGNSERNIIVWMDHRAVEQTRRINRSGEAVLNYVGGVISPEMETPKLLWLAENLPDTFNAAWQFMDLPDFLTWRATGSLARSVCTVT
;
A
#
# COMPACT_ATOMS: atom_id res chain seq x y z
N VAL A 1 4.04 9.07 6.82
CA VAL A 1 4.94 7.94 6.46
C VAL A 1 6.36 8.42 6.12
N SER A 2 6.97 9.10 7.09
CA SER A 2 8.40 9.26 7.25
C SER A 2 8.69 8.67 8.62
N ARG A 3 9.87 8.07 8.85
CA ARG A 3 10.25 7.65 10.21
C ARG A 3 10.31 8.82 11.20
N SER A 4 10.39 10.05 10.69
CA SER A 4 10.37 11.29 11.48
C SER A 4 8.98 11.74 11.93
N GLY A 5 7.89 11.03 11.57
CA GLY A 5 6.52 11.43 11.94
C GLY A 5 5.95 12.62 11.16
N ASN A 6 6.66 13.15 10.15
CA ASN A 6 6.17 14.26 9.34
C ASN A 6 4.98 13.81 8.45
N SER A 7 3.80 14.44 8.63
CA SER A 7 2.56 14.17 7.89
C SER A 7 2.65 14.50 6.41
N GLU A 8 3.46 15.49 6.03
CA GLU A 8 3.69 15.90 4.63
C GLU A 8 4.48 14.86 3.84
N ARG A 9 5.06 13.87 4.53
CA ARG A 9 5.77 12.75 3.92
C ARG A 9 4.95 11.49 4.13
N ASN A 10 3.86 11.33 3.40
CA ASN A 10 2.90 10.22 3.56
C ASN A 10 2.81 9.27 2.36
N ILE A 11 3.66 9.46 1.34
CA ILE A 11 3.69 8.63 0.12
C ILE A 11 4.85 7.63 0.21
N ILE A 12 4.57 6.35 -0.07
CA ILE A 12 5.59 5.32 -0.34
C ILE A 12 5.62 5.07 -1.85
N VAL A 13 6.67 5.48 -2.53
CA VAL A 13 6.81 5.30 -3.99
C VAL A 13 6.96 3.82 -4.37
N TRP A 14 6.58 3.45 -5.59
CA TRP A 14 6.73 2.08 -6.13
C TRP A 14 8.15 1.53 -5.95
N MET A 15 9.17 2.35 -6.24
CA MET A 15 10.60 2.00 -6.14
C MET A 15 11.10 1.76 -4.70
N ASP A 16 10.27 2.03 -3.69
CA ASP A 16 10.62 1.74 -2.30
C ASP A 16 10.41 0.26 -1.98
N HIS A 17 11.53 -0.45 -1.80
CA HIS A 17 11.55 -1.89 -1.52
C HIS A 17 11.66 -2.22 -0.03
N ARG A 18 11.25 -1.33 0.89
CA ARG A 18 11.33 -1.62 2.34
C ARG A 18 10.50 -2.85 2.76
N ALA A 19 9.49 -3.21 1.98
CA ALA A 19 8.55 -4.28 2.26
C ALA A 19 8.95 -5.65 1.66
N VAL A 20 10.22 -5.86 1.32
CA VAL A 20 10.68 -7.12 0.70
C VAL A 20 10.43 -8.34 1.59
N GLU A 21 10.61 -8.26 2.91
CA GLU A 21 10.36 -9.41 3.78
C GLU A 21 8.87 -9.73 3.90
N GLN A 22 8.02 -8.72 4.01
CA GLN A 22 6.57 -8.84 3.97
C GLN A 22 6.10 -9.47 2.66
N THR A 23 6.67 -9.03 1.54
CA THR A 23 6.41 -9.60 0.21
C THR A 23 6.72 -11.09 0.17
N ARG A 24 7.89 -11.51 0.67
CA ARG A 24 8.26 -12.93 0.73
C ARG A 24 7.31 -13.73 1.63
N ARG A 25 6.91 -13.19 2.78
CA ARG A 25 5.95 -13.83 3.68
C ARG A 25 4.58 -14.03 3.03
N ILE A 26 4.09 -13.02 2.32
CA ILE A 26 2.84 -13.10 1.56
C ILE A 26 2.96 -14.16 0.44
N ASN A 27 4.03 -14.14 -0.36
CA ASN A 27 4.21 -15.13 -1.42
C ASN A 27 4.35 -16.57 -0.90
N ARG A 28 4.86 -16.76 0.32
CA ARG A 28 4.94 -18.08 0.96
C ARG A 28 3.58 -18.62 1.44
N SER A 29 2.56 -17.78 1.61
CA SER A 29 1.26 -18.24 2.10
C SER A 29 0.50 -19.06 1.05
N GLY A 30 0.73 -18.79 -0.25
CA GLY A 30 0.05 -19.49 -1.34
C GLY A 30 -1.47 -19.24 -1.36
N GLU A 31 -1.93 -18.15 -0.73
CA GLU A 31 -3.35 -17.83 -0.61
C GLU A 31 -4.00 -17.60 -1.98
N ALA A 32 -5.25 -18.03 -2.13
CA ALA A 32 -5.98 -17.95 -3.40
C ALA A 32 -6.10 -16.52 -3.94
N VAL A 33 -6.01 -15.50 -3.07
CA VAL A 33 -5.99 -14.09 -3.45
C VAL A 33 -4.80 -13.74 -4.36
N LEU A 34 -3.69 -14.48 -4.29
CA LEU A 34 -2.53 -14.26 -5.16
C LEU A 34 -2.84 -14.55 -6.64
N ASN A 35 -3.88 -15.34 -6.93
CA ASN A 35 -4.29 -15.60 -8.30
C ASN A 35 -4.74 -14.33 -9.05
N TYR A 36 -5.17 -13.29 -8.34
CA TYR A 36 -5.52 -12.00 -8.95
C TYR A 36 -4.31 -11.22 -9.46
N VAL A 37 -3.10 -11.53 -8.96
CA VAL A 37 -1.84 -10.84 -9.33
C VAL A 37 -0.84 -11.76 -10.05
N GLY A 38 -1.31 -12.87 -10.64
CA GLY A 38 -0.45 -13.81 -11.36
C GLY A 38 0.34 -14.78 -10.46
N GLY A 39 -0.13 -14.98 -9.23
CA GLY A 39 0.40 -15.97 -8.27
C GLY A 39 1.54 -15.47 -7.39
N VAL A 40 2.12 -14.29 -7.68
CA VAL A 40 3.22 -13.70 -6.92
C VAL A 40 3.03 -12.20 -6.82
N ILE A 41 3.05 -11.66 -5.60
CA ILE A 41 2.97 -10.23 -5.34
C ILE A 41 4.36 -9.58 -5.37
N SER A 42 4.45 -8.36 -5.90
CA SER A 42 5.68 -7.56 -6.00
C SER A 42 5.83 -6.63 -4.78
N PRO A 43 7.07 -6.32 -4.32
CA PRO A 43 7.29 -5.32 -3.27
C PRO A 43 6.85 -3.90 -3.67
N GLU A 44 6.64 -3.67 -4.96
CA GLU A 44 6.21 -2.37 -5.49
C GLU A 44 4.71 -2.12 -5.26
N MET A 45 3.93 -3.18 -5.05
CA MET A 45 2.48 -3.15 -4.84
C MET A 45 2.10 -2.65 -3.45
N GLU A 46 0.82 -2.26 -3.27
CA GLU A 46 0.32 -1.65 -2.03
C GLU A 46 0.31 -2.64 -0.85
N THR A 47 -0.18 -3.86 -1.05
CA THR A 47 -0.40 -4.84 0.04
C THR A 47 0.84 -5.11 0.91
N PRO A 48 2.03 -5.40 0.35
CA PRO A 48 3.23 -5.59 1.17
C PRO A 48 3.62 -4.32 1.95
N LYS A 49 3.40 -3.14 1.38
CA LYS A 49 3.70 -1.85 2.02
C LYS A 49 2.75 -1.56 3.18
N LEU A 50 1.47 -1.93 3.05
CA LEU A 50 0.52 -1.84 4.15
C LEU A 50 0.89 -2.78 5.30
N LEU A 51 1.28 -4.02 5.00
CA LEU A 51 1.78 -4.94 6.03
C LEU A 51 3.04 -4.39 6.70
N TRP A 52 3.97 -3.83 5.92
CA TRP A 52 5.16 -3.18 6.48
C TRP A 52 4.79 -2.02 7.39
N LEU A 53 3.81 -1.18 7.00
CA LEU A 53 3.36 -0.05 7.80
C LEU A 53 2.70 -0.51 9.11
N ALA A 54 1.84 -1.53 9.07
CA ALA A 54 1.22 -2.10 10.25
C ALA A 54 2.25 -2.66 11.25
N GLU A 55 3.32 -3.27 10.76
CA GLU A 55 4.37 -3.88 11.60
C GLU A 55 5.41 -2.87 12.11
N ASN A 56 5.74 -1.84 11.33
CA ASN A 56 6.86 -0.93 11.64
C ASN A 56 6.42 0.46 12.12
N LEU A 57 5.22 0.90 11.77
CA LEU A 57 4.66 2.20 12.14
C LEU A 57 3.16 2.06 12.51
N PRO A 58 2.81 1.24 13.52
CA PRO A 58 1.43 0.92 13.87
C PRO A 58 0.60 2.15 14.20
N ASP A 59 1.17 3.18 14.85
CA ASP A 59 0.45 4.43 15.14
C ASP A 59 0.05 5.17 13.86
N THR A 60 0.93 5.20 12.85
CA THR A 60 0.60 5.79 11.55
C THR A 60 -0.44 4.96 10.82
N PHE A 61 -0.36 3.63 10.90
CA PHE A 61 -1.34 2.72 10.29
C PHE A 61 -2.73 2.92 10.92
N ASN A 62 -2.82 2.95 12.25
CA ASN A 62 -4.07 3.08 13.00
C ASN A 62 -4.70 4.48 12.89
N ALA A 63 -3.89 5.53 12.72
CA ALA A 63 -4.37 6.89 12.53
C ALA A 63 -4.86 7.17 11.10
N ALA A 64 -4.57 6.29 10.14
CA ALA A 64 -4.96 6.48 8.75
C ALA A 64 -6.47 6.28 8.58
N TRP A 65 -7.15 7.24 7.96
CA TRP A 65 -8.55 7.08 7.57
C TRP A 65 -8.69 6.19 6.34
N GLN A 66 -7.84 6.40 5.33
CA GLN A 66 -7.84 5.64 4.08
C GLN A 66 -6.42 5.49 3.53
N PHE A 67 -6.17 4.36 2.88
CA PHE A 67 -5.02 4.15 2.01
C PHE A 67 -5.46 4.35 0.55
N MET A 68 -4.60 5.00 -0.22
CA MET A 68 -4.90 5.35 -1.60
C MET A 68 -3.64 5.27 -2.44
N ASP A 69 -3.79 4.71 -3.63
CA ASP A 69 -2.85 4.99 -4.70
C ASP A 69 -2.91 6.46 -5.12
N LEU A 70 -1.79 6.97 -5.62
CA LEU A 70 -1.63 8.38 -5.98
C LEU A 70 -2.74 8.91 -6.92
N PRO A 71 -3.08 8.25 -8.04
CA PRO A 71 -4.14 8.75 -8.92
C PRO A 71 -5.53 8.73 -8.26
N ASP A 72 -5.83 7.76 -7.38
CA ASP A 72 -7.09 7.73 -6.64
C ASP A 72 -7.16 8.88 -5.64
N PHE A 73 -6.07 9.16 -4.94
CA PHE A 73 -5.97 10.31 -4.04
C PHE A 73 -6.15 11.64 -4.77
N LEU A 74 -5.52 11.81 -5.94
CA LEU A 74 -5.68 13.03 -6.73
C LEU A 74 -7.11 13.19 -7.23
N THR A 75 -7.76 12.10 -7.63
CA THR A 75 -9.18 12.10 -8.04
C THR A 75 -10.09 12.48 -6.89
N TRP A 76 -9.91 11.86 -5.72
CA TRP A 76 -10.66 12.20 -4.51
C TRP A 76 -10.44 13.66 -4.10
N ARG A 77 -9.19 14.13 -4.07
CA ARG A 77 -8.86 15.52 -3.72
C ARG A 77 -9.53 16.52 -4.66
N ALA A 78 -9.62 16.20 -5.95
CA ALA A 78 -10.20 17.07 -6.96
C ALA A 78 -11.74 17.04 -6.99
N THR A 79 -12.36 15.91 -6.66
CA THR A 79 -13.79 15.66 -6.93
C THR A 79 -14.64 15.33 -5.69
N GLY A 80 -14.00 14.97 -4.58
CA GLY A 80 -14.66 14.38 -3.42
C GLY A 80 -15.14 12.93 -3.61
N SER A 81 -14.99 12.35 -4.80
CA SER A 81 -15.40 10.98 -5.10
C SER A 81 -14.49 9.96 -4.43
N LEU A 82 -15.08 8.92 -3.85
CA LEU A 82 -14.36 7.77 -3.29
C LEU A 82 -14.17 6.62 -4.30
N ALA A 83 -14.61 6.81 -5.55
CA ALA A 83 -14.41 5.83 -6.60
C ALA A 83 -12.92 5.54 -6.83
N ARG A 84 -12.58 4.27 -7.08
CA ARG A 84 -11.21 3.78 -7.29
C ARG A 84 -11.05 3.26 -8.70
N SER A 85 -9.88 3.50 -9.27
CA SER A 85 -9.54 2.95 -10.58
C SER A 85 -9.36 1.44 -10.49
N VAL A 86 -9.84 0.72 -11.50
CA VAL A 86 -9.55 -0.71 -11.63
C VAL A 86 -8.05 -0.91 -11.80
N CYS A 87 -7.37 -0.03 -12.54
CA CYS A 87 -5.92 -0.15 -12.80
C CYS A 87 -5.04 -0.01 -11.55
N THR A 88 -5.55 0.55 -10.44
CA THR A 88 -4.83 0.67 -9.16
C THR A 88 -5.21 -0.43 -8.17
N VAL A 89 -6.47 -0.88 -8.21
CA VAL A 89 -7.01 -1.87 -7.27
C VAL A 89 -6.65 -3.32 -7.63
N THR A 90 -6.43 -3.64 -8.91
CA THR A 90 -6.12 -5.00 -9.39
C THR A 90 -4.65 -5.17 -9.74
#